data_AF-A0A914PNN0-F1
#
_entry.id   AF-A0A914PNN0-F1
#
_cell.length_a   1.000
_cell.length_b   1.000
_cell.length_c   1.000
_cell.angle_alpha   90.00
_cell.angle_beta   90.00
_cell.angle_gamma   90.00
#
_symmetry.space_group_name_H-M   'P 1'
#
loop_
_entity.id
_entity.type
_entity.pdbx_description
1 polymer ?
#
loop_
_entity_poly.entity_id
_entity_poly.type
_entity_poly.pdbx_seq_one_letter_code
_entity_poly.pdbx_strand_id
1 'polypeptide(L)'
;MRNLAFRFVRNVASKNSETFMHVVDPNFDLRHHLKDPDLFQKELKERKFKAAIDVASLNQKYQNWWKIYSYFLEAEEKTQEYRDFKNLLSEQDTVLIDALKLPNRLELNPHFLEASPSKKWKIDEFNFYPSLMKTSDEIEKRIFDGTNVLRYDPPRFARPAVTEAFNLSPNEIVRFHEGQNPPMHLVGISPPGLLVPFVSMKFGSTNSFPLLFIAKGAGYSRNFRGWQQQFISILILKQKISSLHASLNAIRLSLDNSISKLFPKNASTKRLLPHELESYESSAANTIVSSIPIIRYSSAGTYLAQRLKIITDTNEKESPEFLNIGFVQINVSALHSVLKNTKK
;
A
#
# COMPACT_ATOMS: atom_id res chain seq x y z
N MET A 1 7.19 6.12 -22.90
CA MET A 1 7.85 6.61 -21.66
C MET A 1 9.14 5.87 -21.47
N ARG A 2 10.29 6.58 -21.37
CA ARG A 2 11.60 5.96 -21.17
C ARG A 2 11.79 5.68 -19.67
N ASN A 3 12.36 4.52 -19.34
CA ASN A 3 12.42 4.02 -17.96
C ASN A 3 13.57 4.69 -17.17
N LEU A 4 13.27 5.25 -15.99
CA LEU A 4 14.18 6.09 -15.20
C LEU A 4 14.92 5.31 -14.10
N ALA A 5 14.20 4.72 -13.16
CA ALA A 5 14.83 4.43 -11.87
C ALA A 5 15.78 3.22 -11.91
N PHE A 6 15.64 2.34 -12.90
CA PHE A 6 16.55 1.21 -13.11
C PHE A 6 17.91 1.62 -13.69
N ARG A 7 18.05 2.81 -14.31
CA ARG A 7 19.28 3.23 -14.99
C ARG A 7 20.18 4.16 -14.17
N PHE A 8 19.61 4.88 -13.19
CA PHE A 8 20.33 5.98 -12.49
C PHE A 8 20.79 5.67 -11.07
N VAL A 9 20.22 4.66 -10.40
CA VAL A 9 20.68 4.31 -9.07
C VAL A 9 22.00 3.55 -9.22
N ARG A 10 23.12 4.22 -8.93
CA ARG A 10 24.44 3.58 -8.89
C ARG A 10 24.33 2.35 -8.00
N ASN A 11 24.68 1.19 -8.54
CA ASN A 11 25.10 0.07 -7.72
C ASN A 11 26.43 0.51 -7.09
N VAL A 12 26.37 1.22 -5.96
CA VAL A 12 27.52 1.48 -5.10
C VAL A 12 27.88 0.17 -4.39
N ALA A 13 28.12 -0.88 -5.18
CA ALA A 13 28.89 -2.03 -4.79
C ALA A 13 30.38 -1.64 -4.85
N SER A 14 30.74 -0.56 -4.14
CA SER A 14 32.09 -0.35 -3.69
C SER A 14 32.32 -1.27 -2.51
N LYS A 15 32.65 -2.53 -2.80
CA LYS A 15 33.33 -3.51 -1.94
C LYS A 15 32.84 -3.79 -0.51
N ASN A 16 31.87 -3.09 0.10
CA ASN A 16 31.55 -3.25 1.53
C ASN A 16 30.15 -2.79 2.02
N SER A 17 29.11 -2.58 1.19
CA SER A 17 27.82 -2.08 1.71
C SER A 17 26.56 -2.76 1.15
N GLU A 18 25.70 -3.20 2.07
CA GLU A 18 24.37 -3.76 1.90
C GLU A 18 23.32 -2.76 1.35
N THR A 19 23.49 -2.23 0.14
CA THR A 19 22.49 -1.33 -0.44
C THR A 19 22.19 -1.65 -1.90
N PHE A 20 21.31 -2.64 -2.09
CA PHE A 20 20.64 -2.87 -3.38
C PHE A 20 19.30 -2.14 -3.37
N MET A 21 19.26 -0.94 -3.95
CA MET A 21 17.99 -0.24 -4.23
C MET A 21 17.53 -0.60 -5.63
N HIS A 22 16.72 -1.66 -5.72
CA HIS A 22 15.93 -1.91 -6.91
C HIS A 22 14.67 -1.07 -6.79
N VAL A 23 14.47 -0.15 -7.72
CA VAL A 23 13.24 0.63 -7.81
C VAL A 23 12.47 0.05 -9.01
N VAL A 24 11.24 -0.45 -8.79
CA VAL A 24 10.31 -0.65 -9.91
C VAL A 24 10.15 0.74 -10.49
N ASP A 25 10.50 0.92 -11.76
CA ASP A 25 10.51 2.22 -12.44
C ASP A 25 9.26 3.03 -12.09
N PRO A 26 9.35 3.93 -11.10
CA PRO A 26 8.19 4.54 -10.53
C PRO A 26 7.92 5.67 -11.52
N ASN A 27 6.79 5.59 -12.23
CA ASN A 27 6.34 6.70 -13.06
C ASN A 27 5.81 7.80 -12.13
N PHE A 28 6.73 8.33 -11.33
CA PHE A 28 6.49 8.94 -10.04
C PHE A 28 6.82 10.40 -10.16
N ASP A 29 5.88 11.11 -10.76
CA ASP A 29 5.82 12.55 -10.72
C ASP A 29 5.45 12.99 -9.30
N LEU A 30 6.43 13.33 -8.49
CA LEU A 30 6.23 13.82 -7.12
C LEU A 30 5.84 15.29 -7.05
N ARG A 31 5.70 16.01 -8.19
CA ARG A 31 5.40 17.44 -8.16
C ARG A 31 4.07 17.72 -7.47
N HIS A 32 3.07 16.86 -7.66
CA HIS A 32 1.79 16.96 -6.95
C HIS A 32 1.96 16.73 -5.44
N HIS A 33 2.82 15.78 -5.05
CA HIS A 33 3.14 15.43 -3.67
C HIS A 33 3.85 16.56 -2.93
N LEU A 34 4.72 17.29 -3.64
CA LEU A 34 5.56 18.37 -3.15
C LEU A 34 4.98 19.78 -3.42
N LYS A 35 3.76 19.87 -3.96
CA LYS A 35 3.13 21.14 -4.38
C LYS A 35 3.00 22.16 -3.25
N ASP A 36 2.73 21.67 -2.04
CA ASP A 36 2.63 22.47 -0.82
C ASP A 36 3.64 21.96 0.21
N PRO A 37 4.89 22.48 0.18
CA PRO A 37 5.96 22.05 1.08
C PRO A 37 5.65 22.31 2.55
N ASP A 38 4.98 23.42 2.87
CA ASP A 38 4.70 23.83 4.25
C ASP A 38 3.67 22.91 4.89
N LEU A 39 2.57 22.64 4.16
CA LEU A 39 1.58 21.67 4.58
C LEU A 39 2.21 20.29 4.72
N PHE A 40 3.04 19.87 3.77
CA PHE A 40 3.63 18.54 3.85
C PHE A 40 4.63 18.42 5.01
N GLN A 41 5.42 19.46 5.27
CA GLN A 41 6.30 19.50 6.43
C GLN A 41 5.51 19.34 7.73
N LYS A 42 4.32 19.94 7.82
CA LYS A 42 3.41 19.75 8.96
C LYS A 42 2.93 18.29 9.05
N GLU A 43 2.50 17.69 7.94
CA GLU A 43 2.09 16.28 7.90
C GLU A 43 3.22 15.32 8.32
N LEU A 44 4.46 15.57 7.90
CA LEU A 44 5.64 14.79 8.33
C LEU A 44 5.87 14.88 9.85
N LYS A 45 5.69 16.07 10.44
CA LYS A 45 5.77 16.27 11.89
C LYS A 45 4.65 15.49 12.60
N GLU A 46 3.42 15.52 12.09
CA GLU A 46 2.29 14.78 12.64
C GLU A 46 2.51 13.26 12.59
N ARG A 47 3.16 12.76 11.54
CA ARG A 47 3.59 11.36 11.41
C ARG A 47 4.78 10.98 12.31
N LYS A 48 5.39 11.94 13.02
CA LYS A 48 6.68 11.76 13.72
C LYS A 48 7.76 11.18 12.79
N PHE A 49 7.76 11.62 11.53
CA PHE A 49 8.73 11.15 10.55
C PHE A 49 10.13 11.57 10.98
N LYS A 50 11.01 10.59 11.22
CA LYS A 50 12.29 10.81 11.92
C LYS A 50 13.35 11.50 11.07
N ALA A 51 13.23 11.45 9.74
CA ALA A 51 14.24 12.05 8.88
C ALA A 51 14.10 13.57 8.90
N ALA A 52 15.20 14.26 9.20
CA ALA A 52 15.30 15.70 9.07
C ALA A 52 15.37 16.07 7.58
N ILE A 53 14.21 16.06 6.92
CA ILE A 53 14.07 16.49 5.52
C ILE A 53 13.47 17.90 5.53
N ASP A 54 14.20 18.82 4.91
CA ASP A 54 13.66 20.12 4.48
C ASP A 54 12.88 19.90 3.18
N VAL A 55 11.55 19.88 3.30
CA VAL A 55 10.66 19.63 2.16
C VAL A 55 10.75 20.76 1.13
N ALA A 56 11.00 22.00 1.55
CA ALA A 56 11.10 23.13 0.62
C ALA A 56 12.38 23.02 -0.23
N SER A 57 13.52 22.73 0.40
CA SER A 57 14.77 22.47 -0.32
C SER A 57 14.66 21.25 -1.24
N LEU A 58 14.04 20.17 -0.77
CA LEU A 58 13.83 18.96 -1.57
C LEU A 58 12.91 19.23 -2.77
N ASN A 59 11.84 20.00 -2.60
CA ASN A 59 10.95 20.39 -3.69
C ASN A 59 11.72 21.16 -4.77
N GLN A 60 12.51 22.18 -4.38
CA GLN A 60 13.29 22.95 -5.35
C GLN A 60 14.27 22.07 -6.15
N LYS A 61 15.01 21.19 -5.46
CA LYS A 61 15.93 20.25 -6.10
C LYS A 61 15.18 19.28 -7.02
N TYR A 62 14.04 18.77 -6.58
CA TYR A 62 13.22 17.85 -7.36
C TYR A 62 12.63 18.50 -8.61
N GLN A 63 12.16 19.76 -8.55
CA GLN A 63 11.70 20.49 -9.74
C GLN A 63 12.82 20.66 -10.76
N ASN A 64 14.05 20.96 -10.32
CA ASN A 64 15.20 21.04 -11.20
C ASN A 64 15.53 19.68 -11.83
N TRP A 65 15.56 18.63 -11.01
CA TRP A 65 15.76 17.25 -11.48
C TRP A 65 14.70 16.86 -12.52
N TRP A 66 13.42 17.17 -12.27
CA TRP A 66 12.32 16.89 -13.19
C TRP A 66 12.44 17.67 -14.51
N LYS A 67 12.91 18.91 -14.46
CA LYS A 67 13.18 19.71 -15.66
C LYS A 67 14.24 19.05 -16.53
N ILE A 68 15.37 18.64 -15.92
CA ILE A 68 16.44 17.90 -16.62
C ILE A 68 15.87 16.60 -17.21
N TYR A 69 15.05 15.88 -16.44
CA TYR A 69 14.42 14.65 -16.91
C TYR A 69 13.48 14.89 -18.11
N SER A 70 12.71 15.98 -18.10
CA SER A 70 11.82 16.31 -19.21
C SER A 70 12.62 16.55 -20.50
N TYR A 71 13.73 17.28 -20.43
CA TYR A 71 14.63 17.44 -21.59
C TYR A 71 15.30 16.13 -22.01
N PHE A 72 15.68 15.28 -21.05
CA PHE A 72 16.22 13.93 -21.34
C PHE A 72 15.22 13.05 -22.12
N LEU A 73 13.92 13.17 -21.84
CA LEU A 73 12.88 12.44 -22.57
C LEU A 73 12.75 12.88 -24.02
N GLU A 74 12.95 14.17 -24.28
CA GLU A 74 12.85 14.78 -25.61
C GLU A 74 14.13 14.58 -26.44
N ALA A 75 15.30 14.47 -25.79
CA ALA A 75 16.58 14.26 -26.47
C ALA A 75 16.65 12.93 -27.25
N GLU A 76 17.36 12.89 -28.36
CA GLU A 76 17.57 11.66 -29.13
C GLU A 76 18.68 10.77 -28.53
N GLU A 77 18.47 9.46 -28.38
CA GLU A 77 19.39 8.57 -27.62
C GLU A 77 20.86 8.55 -28.10
N LYS A 78 21.14 9.02 -29.31
CA LYS A 78 22.48 9.01 -29.91
C LYS A 78 23.19 10.37 -29.86
N THR A 79 22.55 11.43 -29.36
CA THR A 79 23.15 12.77 -29.32
C THR A 79 24.05 12.95 -28.10
N GLN A 80 24.94 13.95 -28.16
CA GLN A 80 25.74 14.36 -27.01
C GLN A 80 24.84 14.91 -25.89
N GLU A 81 23.80 15.66 -26.24
CA GLU A 81 22.79 16.18 -25.30
C GLU A 81 22.15 15.07 -24.46
N TYR A 82 21.78 13.93 -25.07
CA TYR A 82 21.24 12.79 -24.33
C TYR A 82 22.22 12.26 -23.28
N ARG A 83 23.52 12.18 -23.61
CA ARG A 83 24.57 11.74 -22.68
C ARG A 83 24.77 12.75 -21.56
N ASP A 84 24.75 14.04 -21.87
CA ASP A 84 24.91 15.12 -20.91
C ASP A 84 23.76 15.14 -19.90
N PHE A 85 22.51 15.07 -20.37
CA PHE A 85 21.34 14.95 -19.48
C PHE A 85 21.37 13.68 -18.65
N LYS A 86 21.81 12.55 -19.22
CA LYS A 86 21.98 11.29 -18.48
C LYS A 86 23.01 11.44 -17.36
N ASN A 87 24.14 12.10 -17.61
CA ASN A 87 25.16 12.33 -16.60
C ASN A 87 24.62 13.24 -15.48
N LEU A 88 23.94 14.33 -15.83
CA LEU A 88 23.31 15.23 -14.87
C LEU A 88 22.26 14.53 -13.99
N LEU A 89 21.41 13.68 -14.58
CA LEU A 89 20.44 12.88 -13.81
C LEU A 89 21.13 11.88 -12.86
N SER A 90 22.28 11.32 -13.27
CA SER A 90 23.07 10.42 -12.45
C SER A 90 23.75 11.14 -11.29
N GLU A 91 24.16 12.40 -11.47
CA GLU A 91 24.75 13.23 -10.41
C GLU A 91 23.71 13.71 -9.39
N GLN A 92 22.43 13.74 -9.77
CA GLN A 92 21.32 14.16 -8.94
C GLN A 92 20.42 12.98 -8.50
N ASP A 93 20.93 11.75 -8.53
CA ASP A 93 20.18 10.54 -8.16
C ASP A 93 19.67 10.57 -6.71
N THR A 94 20.46 11.16 -5.80
CA THR A 94 20.10 11.32 -4.38
C THR A 94 18.83 12.16 -4.20
N VAL A 95 18.57 13.14 -5.08
CA VAL A 95 17.35 13.96 -5.03
C VAL A 95 16.11 13.10 -5.22
N LEU A 96 16.12 12.22 -6.21
CA LEU A 96 15.01 11.29 -6.45
C LEU A 96 14.88 10.29 -5.29
N ILE A 97 16.00 9.74 -4.81
CA ILE A 97 16.01 8.77 -3.71
C ILE A 97 15.42 9.40 -2.43
N ASP A 98 15.81 10.62 -2.10
CA ASP A 98 15.28 11.33 -0.93
C ASP A 98 13.79 11.65 -1.09
N ALA A 99 13.37 11.95 -2.31
CA ALA A 99 11.97 12.16 -2.60
C ALA A 99 11.13 10.86 -2.51
N LEU A 100 11.70 9.71 -2.90
CA LEU A 100 11.09 8.39 -2.74
C LEU A 100 10.96 7.94 -1.28
N LYS A 101 11.85 8.39 -0.38
CA LYS A 101 11.73 8.09 1.07
C LYS A 101 10.53 8.75 1.74
N LEU A 102 9.91 9.74 1.09
CA LEU A 102 8.79 10.46 1.67
C LEU A 102 7.54 9.56 1.80
N PRO A 103 6.84 9.59 2.95
CA PRO A 103 5.58 8.88 3.11
C PRO A 103 4.47 9.52 2.27
N ASN A 104 3.35 8.83 2.18
CA ASN A 104 2.14 9.31 1.53
C ASN A 104 1.59 10.58 2.23
N ARG A 105 0.86 11.42 1.48
CA ARG A 105 0.17 12.59 2.05
C ARG A 105 -0.93 12.14 3.00
N LEU A 106 -1.19 12.93 4.03
CA LEU A 106 -2.34 12.72 4.88
C LEU A 106 -3.62 13.17 4.16
N GLU A 107 -4.68 12.38 4.30
CA GLU A 107 -5.99 12.80 3.81
C GLU A 107 -6.70 13.66 4.87
N LEU A 108 -7.07 14.88 4.47
CA LEU A 108 -7.69 15.87 5.36
C LEU A 108 -9.03 15.38 5.92
N ASN A 109 -9.83 14.61 5.16
CA ASN A 109 -11.12 14.05 5.59
C ASN A 109 -11.41 12.69 4.92
N PRO A 110 -10.94 11.56 5.46
CA PRO A 110 -11.27 10.25 4.94
C PRO A 110 -12.75 9.93 5.19
N HIS A 111 -13.57 10.10 4.15
CA HIS A 111 -15.02 9.90 4.18
C HIS A 111 -15.46 8.46 4.51
N PHE A 112 -14.57 7.46 4.48
CA PHE A 112 -14.96 6.08 4.80
C PHE A 112 -15.16 5.81 6.31
N LEU A 113 -14.92 6.82 7.14
CA LEU A 113 -15.24 6.80 8.57
C LEU A 113 -16.50 7.59 8.91
N GLU A 114 -17.11 8.25 7.93
CA GLU A 114 -18.40 8.94 8.10
C GLU A 114 -19.54 7.92 7.91
N ALA A 115 -20.47 7.94 8.86
CA ALA A 115 -21.62 7.05 8.85
C ALA A 115 -22.62 7.49 7.78
N SER A 116 -22.59 6.87 6.61
CA SER A 116 -23.76 6.78 5.72
C SER A 116 -23.64 5.61 4.74
N PRO A 117 -24.51 4.60 4.81
CA PRO A 117 -24.52 3.50 3.85
C PRO A 117 -25.30 3.90 2.58
N SER A 118 -24.65 3.94 1.42
CA SER A 118 -25.33 4.12 0.13
C SER A 118 -25.76 2.81 -0.55
N LYS A 119 -25.57 1.65 0.09
CA LYS A 119 -26.22 0.37 -0.28
C LYS A 119 -26.19 -0.58 0.92
N LYS A 120 -27.37 -1.02 1.38
CA LYS A 120 -27.50 -2.04 2.42
C LYS A 120 -27.20 -3.40 1.80
N TRP A 121 -26.08 -4.00 2.17
CA TRP A 121 -25.86 -5.44 1.97
C TRP A 121 -26.77 -6.18 2.94
N LYS A 122 -27.61 -7.09 2.43
CA LYS A 122 -28.54 -7.87 3.25
C LYS A 122 -27.78 -9.10 3.77
N ILE A 123 -27.66 -9.25 5.09
CA ILE A 123 -26.96 -10.37 5.73
C ILE A 123 -27.84 -10.91 6.86
N ASP A 124 -28.11 -12.22 6.82
CA ASP A 124 -28.93 -12.93 7.81
C ASP A 124 -28.19 -13.16 9.15
N GLU A 125 -28.97 -13.37 10.22
CA GLU A 125 -28.54 -13.51 11.61
C GLU A 125 -27.65 -14.74 11.90
N PHE A 126 -27.00 -14.75 13.08
CA PHE A 126 -25.77 -15.49 13.34
C PHE A 126 -25.83 -16.38 14.59
N ASN A 127 -25.29 -17.60 14.48
CA ASN A 127 -24.87 -18.48 15.60
C ASN A 127 -23.45 -18.98 15.28
N PHE A 128 -22.45 -18.73 16.13
CA PHE A 128 -21.04 -19.07 15.86
C PHE A 128 -20.56 -20.24 16.74
N TYR A 129 -19.91 -21.23 16.11
CA TYR A 129 -19.28 -22.36 16.81
C TYR A 129 -17.81 -22.60 16.35
N PRO A 130 -16.97 -23.23 17.20
CA PRO A 130 -15.51 -23.08 17.19
C PRO A 130 -14.77 -24.13 16.37
N SER A 131 -14.73 -23.99 15.06
CA SER A 131 -13.71 -24.66 14.22
C SER A 131 -13.04 -23.63 13.31
N LEU A 132 -11.78 -23.31 13.61
CA LEU A 132 -11.04 -22.16 13.05
C LEU A 132 -10.96 -22.13 11.52
N MET A 133 -10.92 -23.28 10.84
CA MET A 133 -10.91 -23.34 9.38
C MET A 133 -12.26 -22.97 8.75
N LYS A 134 -13.39 -23.24 9.45
CA LYS A 134 -14.71 -22.82 8.97
C LYS A 134 -14.88 -21.30 9.07
N THR A 135 -14.20 -20.64 10.01
CA THR A 135 -14.36 -19.19 10.24
C THR A 135 -13.86 -18.33 9.08
N SER A 136 -12.73 -18.66 8.43
CA SER A 136 -12.23 -17.83 7.32
C SER A 136 -13.08 -17.95 6.06
N ASP A 137 -13.60 -19.14 5.78
CA ASP A 137 -14.46 -19.41 4.62
C ASP A 137 -15.87 -18.87 4.85
N GLU A 138 -16.37 -18.91 6.09
CA GLU A 138 -17.64 -18.29 6.46
C GLU A 138 -17.57 -16.76 6.48
N ILE A 139 -16.50 -16.17 7.02
CA ILE A 139 -16.25 -14.72 6.97
C ILE A 139 -16.21 -14.27 5.51
N GLU A 140 -15.43 -14.97 4.68
CA GLU A 140 -15.39 -14.68 3.26
C GLU A 140 -16.77 -14.81 2.61
N LYS A 141 -17.43 -15.97 2.75
CA LYS A 141 -18.71 -16.25 2.11
C LYS A 141 -19.75 -15.20 2.49
N ARG A 142 -19.79 -14.73 3.74
CA ARG A 142 -20.78 -13.74 4.20
C ARG A 142 -20.46 -12.30 3.80
N ILE A 143 -19.19 -11.88 3.82
CA ILE A 143 -18.82 -10.53 3.37
C ILE A 143 -19.03 -10.40 1.86
N PHE A 144 -18.76 -11.48 1.14
CA PHE A 144 -18.61 -11.46 -0.31
C PHE A 144 -19.67 -12.27 -1.06
N ASP A 145 -20.73 -12.71 -0.38
CA ASP A 145 -21.86 -13.37 -1.05
C ASP A 145 -22.46 -12.42 -2.09
N GLY A 146 -22.61 -12.88 -3.32
CA GLY A 146 -23.10 -12.05 -4.42
C GLY A 146 -22.19 -10.88 -4.83
N THR A 147 -20.98 -10.75 -4.28
CA THR A 147 -19.96 -9.82 -4.80
C THR A 147 -19.08 -10.50 -5.83
N ASN A 148 -18.69 -9.76 -6.87
CA ASN A 148 -17.67 -10.22 -7.82
C ASN A 148 -16.28 -10.03 -7.20
N VAL A 149 -15.87 -10.98 -6.35
CA VAL A 149 -14.55 -11.00 -5.70
C VAL A 149 -13.69 -12.08 -6.31
N LEU A 150 -12.47 -11.68 -6.68
CA LEU A 150 -11.46 -12.56 -7.24
C LEU A 150 -10.63 -13.17 -6.12
N ARG A 151 -10.78 -14.48 -5.93
CA ARG A 151 -9.91 -15.27 -5.06
C ARG A 151 -8.59 -15.49 -5.76
N TYR A 152 -7.48 -15.20 -5.10
CA TYR A 152 -6.17 -15.52 -5.64
C TYR A 152 -5.16 -15.79 -4.52
N ASP A 153 -4.14 -16.57 -4.86
CA ASP A 153 -3.02 -16.87 -3.96
C ASP A 153 -1.80 -16.06 -4.41
N PRO A 154 -1.50 -14.91 -3.77
CA PRO A 154 -0.37 -14.07 -4.13
C PRO A 154 0.95 -14.78 -3.80
N PRO A 155 2.05 -14.41 -4.50
CA PRO A 155 3.38 -14.81 -4.09
C PRO A 155 3.65 -14.42 -2.63
N ARG A 156 4.20 -15.36 -1.85
CA ARG A 156 4.60 -15.12 -0.46
C ARG A 156 5.91 -14.34 -0.35
N PHE A 157 6.58 -14.13 -1.49
CA PHE A 157 7.83 -13.42 -1.60
C PHE A 157 7.68 -12.20 -2.51
N ALA A 158 8.37 -11.13 -2.17
CA ALA A 158 8.44 -9.91 -2.94
C ALA A 158 9.90 -9.54 -3.22
N ARG A 159 10.15 -8.93 -4.37
CA ARG A 159 11.44 -8.29 -4.63
C ARG A 159 11.57 -7.03 -3.77
N PRO A 160 12.79 -6.57 -3.44
CA PRO A 160 13.00 -5.37 -2.61
C PRO A 160 12.29 -4.13 -3.15
N ALA A 161 12.16 -4.04 -4.47
CA ALA A 161 11.46 -2.96 -5.15
C ALA A 161 9.99 -2.82 -4.77
N VAL A 162 9.31 -3.94 -4.51
CA VAL A 162 7.90 -3.90 -4.07
C VAL A 162 7.84 -3.40 -2.63
N THR A 163 8.71 -3.86 -1.73
CA THR A 163 8.71 -3.42 -0.34
C THR A 163 9.20 -1.98 -0.17
N GLU A 164 10.10 -1.53 -1.04
CA GLU A 164 10.54 -0.14 -1.14
C GLU A 164 9.36 0.76 -1.51
N ALA A 165 8.47 0.31 -2.38
CA ALA A 165 7.28 1.08 -2.74
C ALA A 165 6.35 1.38 -1.54
N PHE A 166 6.41 0.55 -0.50
CA PHE A 166 5.67 0.74 0.75
C PHE A 166 6.44 1.54 1.80
N ASN A 167 7.68 1.94 1.52
CA ASN A 167 8.62 2.54 2.47
C ASN A 167 8.80 1.71 3.75
N LEU A 168 8.84 0.38 3.61
CA LEU A 168 9.07 -0.52 4.74
C LEU A 168 10.54 -0.49 5.17
N SER A 169 10.78 -0.51 6.48
CA SER A 169 12.13 -0.60 7.00
C SER A 169 12.71 -1.99 6.70
N PRO A 170 13.98 -2.10 6.28
CA PRO A 170 14.61 -3.41 6.12
C PRO A 170 14.62 -4.25 7.40
N ASN A 171 14.47 -3.62 8.57
CA ASN A 171 14.39 -4.30 9.87
C ASN A 171 13.02 -4.93 10.15
N GLU A 172 11.97 -4.50 9.47
CA GLU A 172 10.60 -5.00 9.65
C GLU A 172 10.33 -6.26 8.80
N ILE A 173 11.20 -6.50 7.81
CA ILE A 173 11.00 -7.50 6.77
C ILE A 173 11.91 -8.71 7.01
N VAL A 174 11.34 -9.91 6.85
CA VAL A 174 12.11 -11.15 6.85
C VAL A 174 12.81 -11.30 5.51
N ARG A 175 14.14 -11.17 5.50
CA ARG A 175 14.96 -11.42 4.32
C ARG A 175 15.15 -12.93 4.10
N PHE A 176 14.99 -13.37 2.86
CA PHE A 176 15.26 -14.74 2.42
C PHE A 176 16.43 -14.72 1.42
N HIS A 177 17.52 -15.39 1.78
CA HIS A 177 18.77 -15.41 1.02
C HIS A 177 19.18 -16.85 0.70
N GLU A 178 18.96 -17.29 -0.54
CA GLU A 178 19.56 -18.51 -1.09
C GLU A 178 20.58 -18.12 -2.18
N GLY A 179 21.63 -17.38 -1.82
CA GLY A 179 22.70 -16.99 -2.75
C GLY A 179 22.32 -16.04 -3.90
N GLN A 180 21.03 -15.67 -4.04
CA GLN A 180 20.57 -14.73 -5.05
C GLN A 180 20.76 -13.28 -4.60
N ASN A 181 21.38 -12.48 -5.47
CA ASN A 181 21.41 -11.03 -5.39
C ASN A 181 20.51 -10.45 -6.50
N PRO A 182 19.50 -9.62 -6.17
CA PRO A 182 19.15 -9.13 -4.84
C PRO A 182 18.39 -10.15 -3.97
N PRO A 183 18.36 -9.98 -2.63
CA PRO A 183 17.54 -10.78 -1.73
C PRO A 183 16.05 -10.73 -2.07
N MET A 184 15.34 -11.81 -1.76
CA MET A 184 13.89 -11.82 -1.72
C MET A 184 13.40 -11.50 -0.30
N HIS A 185 12.24 -10.87 -0.21
CA HIS A 185 11.59 -10.53 1.04
C HIS A 185 10.38 -11.43 1.26
N LEU A 186 10.30 -12.09 2.41
CA LEU A 186 9.14 -12.90 2.80
C LEU A 186 8.06 -11.97 3.37
N VAL A 187 6.98 -11.78 2.59
CA VAL A 187 5.89 -10.84 2.88
C VAL A 187 4.56 -11.54 3.12
N GLY A 188 4.38 -12.76 2.62
CA GLY A 188 3.13 -13.51 2.76
C GLY A 188 1.94 -12.80 2.11
N ILE A 189 0.78 -12.83 2.76
CA ILE A 189 -0.42 -12.09 2.30
C ILE A 189 -0.54 -10.68 2.92
N SER A 190 0.57 -10.07 3.30
CA SER A 190 0.59 -8.65 3.65
C SER A 190 0.36 -7.76 2.41
N PRO A 191 0.09 -6.44 2.58
CA PRO A 191 -0.18 -5.56 1.45
C PRO A 191 0.87 -5.58 0.33
N PRO A 192 2.19 -5.67 0.61
CA PRO A 192 3.21 -5.87 -0.42
C PRO A 192 3.01 -7.15 -1.24
N GLY A 193 2.71 -8.28 -0.59
CA GLY A 193 2.47 -9.56 -1.26
C GLY A 193 1.28 -9.50 -2.21
N LEU A 194 0.21 -8.81 -1.81
CA LEU A 194 -0.98 -8.63 -2.66
C LEU A 194 -0.68 -7.85 -3.94
N LEU A 195 0.29 -6.93 -3.93
CA LEU A 195 0.59 -6.10 -5.09
C LEU A 195 1.62 -6.70 -6.05
N VAL A 196 2.30 -7.79 -5.68
CA VAL A 196 3.34 -8.42 -6.54
C VAL A 196 2.83 -8.73 -7.95
N PRO A 197 1.64 -9.33 -8.16
CA PRO A 197 1.18 -9.68 -9.50
C PRO A 197 0.79 -8.46 -10.36
N PHE A 198 0.58 -7.31 -9.73
CA PHE A 198 0.04 -6.11 -10.38
C PHE A 198 1.12 -5.09 -10.73
N VAL A 199 2.39 -5.39 -10.45
CA VAL A 199 3.51 -4.51 -10.79
C VAL A 199 3.56 -4.26 -12.30
N SER A 200 3.55 -2.99 -12.70
CA SER A 200 3.48 -2.54 -14.10
C SER A 200 2.23 -3.00 -14.86
N MET A 201 1.18 -3.41 -14.15
CA MET A 201 -0.05 -3.87 -14.79
C MET A 201 -0.90 -2.71 -15.29
N LYS A 202 -1.49 -2.91 -16.46
CA LYS A 202 -2.43 -2.01 -17.12
C LYS A 202 -3.80 -2.66 -17.15
N PHE A 203 -4.76 -2.06 -16.47
CA PHE A 203 -6.14 -2.51 -16.47
C PHE A 203 -6.91 -1.80 -17.59
N GLY A 204 -7.63 -2.55 -18.43
CA GLY A 204 -8.51 -1.97 -19.44
C GLY A 204 -9.68 -1.20 -18.82
N SER A 205 -10.17 -0.19 -19.54
CA SER A 205 -11.36 0.59 -19.16
C SER A 205 -12.64 -0.26 -19.08
N THR A 206 -12.66 -1.42 -19.73
CA THR A 206 -13.76 -2.39 -19.73
C THR A 206 -13.85 -3.22 -18.44
N ASN A 207 -12.87 -3.11 -17.53
CA ASN A 207 -12.93 -3.80 -16.25
C ASN A 207 -14.11 -3.30 -15.39
N SER A 208 -14.82 -4.24 -14.76
CA SER A 208 -15.92 -3.91 -13.85
C SER A 208 -15.39 -3.50 -12.48
N PHE A 209 -15.09 -2.21 -12.29
CA PHE A 209 -14.62 -1.68 -11.00
C PHE A 209 -15.73 -1.63 -9.93
N PRO A 210 -15.46 -1.99 -8.65
CA PRO A 210 -14.15 -2.27 -8.07
C PRO A 210 -13.62 -3.64 -8.46
N LEU A 211 -12.31 -3.71 -8.66
CA LEU A 211 -11.64 -4.99 -8.61
C LEU A 211 -11.36 -5.30 -7.14
N LEU A 212 -11.99 -6.35 -6.65
CA LEU A 212 -11.84 -6.84 -5.29
C LEU A 212 -11.11 -8.16 -5.34
N PHE A 213 -9.96 -8.23 -4.69
CA PHE A 213 -9.22 -9.47 -4.57
C PHE A 213 -9.14 -9.91 -3.13
N ILE A 214 -9.33 -11.19 -2.88
CA ILE A 214 -9.20 -11.78 -1.54
C ILE A 214 -8.12 -12.86 -1.55
N ALA A 215 -7.28 -12.83 -0.52
CA ALA A 215 -6.26 -13.83 -0.26
C ALA A 215 -6.26 -14.24 1.22
N LYS A 216 -5.88 -15.49 1.48
CA LYS A 216 -5.83 -16.06 2.83
C LYS A 216 -4.48 -16.72 3.09
N GLY A 217 -4.05 -16.75 4.34
CA GLY A 217 -2.90 -17.52 4.79
C GLY A 217 -1.92 -16.72 5.64
N ALA A 218 -0.65 -17.12 5.57
CA ALA A 218 0.40 -16.53 6.39
C ALA A 218 0.83 -15.14 5.91
N GLY A 219 0.92 -14.19 6.83
CA GLY A 219 1.70 -12.96 6.73
C GLY A 219 2.89 -13.01 7.68
N TYR A 220 4.00 -12.39 7.29
CA TYR A 220 5.25 -12.43 8.03
C TYR A 220 5.70 -11.03 8.42
N SER A 221 6.11 -10.86 9.67
CA SER A 221 6.63 -9.60 10.20
C SER A 221 7.62 -9.90 11.32
N ARG A 222 8.65 -9.08 11.46
CA ARG A 222 9.61 -9.18 12.57
C ARG A 222 9.08 -8.62 13.90
N ASN A 223 7.85 -8.11 13.95
CA ASN A 223 7.28 -7.52 15.16
C ASN A 223 6.94 -8.58 16.23
N PHE A 224 7.06 -8.18 17.51
CA PHE A 224 7.10 -8.95 18.77
C PHE A 224 6.00 -10.01 19.06
N ARG A 225 5.05 -10.30 18.16
CA ARG A 225 3.90 -11.21 18.41
C ARG A 225 3.88 -12.45 17.52
N GLY A 226 5.07 -12.95 17.18
CA GLY A 226 5.28 -14.12 16.34
C GLY A 226 5.64 -13.75 14.90
N TRP A 227 6.59 -14.49 14.32
CA TRP A 227 7.13 -14.21 12.98
C TRP A 227 6.12 -14.48 11.86
N GLN A 228 5.05 -15.21 12.17
CA GLN A 228 4.01 -15.63 11.25
C GLN A 228 2.63 -15.48 11.92
N GLN A 229 1.70 -14.84 11.22
CA GLN A 229 0.30 -14.73 11.63
C GLN A 229 -0.61 -15.07 10.46
N GLN A 230 -1.81 -15.59 10.74
CA GLN A 230 -2.81 -15.91 9.73
C GLN A 230 -3.70 -14.69 9.47
N PHE A 231 -3.85 -14.33 8.21
CA PHE A 231 -4.68 -13.21 7.79
C PHE A 231 -5.73 -13.63 6.75
N ILE A 232 -6.76 -12.79 6.63
CA ILE A 232 -7.54 -12.63 5.41
C ILE A 232 -7.26 -11.22 4.94
N SER A 233 -6.73 -11.08 3.72
CA SER A 233 -6.41 -9.78 3.14
C SER A 233 -7.26 -9.53 1.91
N ILE A 234 -7.77 -8.31 1.83
CA ILE A 234 -8.60 -7.83 0.73
C ILE A 234 -7.87 -6.66 0.09
N LEU A 235 -7.65 -6.74 -1.22
CA LEU A 235 -7.13 -5.66 -2.06
C LEU A 235 -8.30 -5.05 -2.84
N ILE A 236 -8.40 -3.73 -2.83
CA ILE A 236 -9.43 -2.98 -3.54
C ILE A 236 -8.71 -2.05 -4.52
N LEU A 237 -9.01 -2.21 -5.81
CA LEU A 237 -8.57 -1.29 -6.86
C LEU A 237 -9.76 -0.51 -7.40
N LYS A 238 -9.64 0.81 -7.47
CA LYS A 238 -10.67 1.74 -7.95
C LYS A 238 -10.06 2.89 -8.74
N GLN A 239 -10.82 3.43 -9.69
CA GLN A 239 -10.38 4.59 -10.47
C GLN A 239 -10.42 5.88 -9.66
N LYS A 240 -11.51 6.12 -8.91
CA LYS A 240 -11.72 7.33 -8.11
C LYS A 240 -11.56 7.07 -6.61
N ILE A 241 -10.91 8.00 -5.91
CA ILE A 241 -10.71 7.93 -4.45
C ILE A 241 -12.03 7.88 -3.66
N SER A 242 -13.04 8.67 -4.06
CA SER A 242 -14.36 8.66 -3.41
C SER A 242 -15.05 7.30 -3.53
N SER A 243 -14.88 6.63 -4.67
CA SER A 243 -15.40 5.27 -4.90
C SER A 243 -14.61 4.20 -4.15
N LEU A 244 -13.31 4.41 -3.92
CA LEU A 244 -12.52 3.59 -3.02
C LEU A 244 -13.05 3.69 -1.58
N HIS A 245 -13.29 4.90 -1.09
CA HIS A 245 -13.81 5.13 0.26
C HIS A 245 -15.20 4.55 0.46
N ALA A 246 -16.09 4.68 -0.52
CA ALA A 246 -17.39 4.01 -0.46
C ALA A 246 -17.25 2.48 -0.34
N SER A 247 -16.29 1.87 -1.07
CA SER A 247 -16.05 0.43 -1.03
C SER A 247 -15.45 -0.02 0.31
N LEU A 248 -14.46 0.72 0.82
CA LEU A 248 -13.87 0.48 2.14
C LEU A 248 -14.93 0.61 3.25
N ASN A 249 -15.78 1.64 3.20
CA ASN A 249 -16.83 1.85 4.20
C ASN A 249 -17.88 0.73 4.16
N ALA A 250 -18.28 0.27 2.97
CA ALA A 250 -19.24 -0.82 2.83
C ALA A 250 -18.69 -2.13 3.43
N ILE A 251 -17.43 -2.47 3.13
CA ILE A 251 -16.75 -3.64 3.71
C ILE A 251 -16.61 -3.48 5.23
N ARG A 252 -16.20 -2.30 5.70
CA ARG A 252 -16.08 -1.97 7.12
C ARG A 252 -17.39 -2.16 7.86
N LEU A 253 -18.49 -1.58 7.41
CA LEU A 253 -19.79 -1.71 8.07
C LEU A 253 -20.24 -3.17 8.18
N SER A 254 -20.00 -3.98 7.14
CA SER A 254 -20.30 -5.42 7.14
C SER A 254 -19.46 -6.18 8.17
N LEU A 255 -18.15 -5.93 8.18
CA LEU A 255 -17.20 -6.55 9.10
C LEU A 255 -17.42 -6.10 10.55
N ASP A 256 -17.54 -4.81 10.80
CA ASP A 256 -17.76 -4.23 12.12
C ASP A 256 -19.08 -4.73 12.73
N ASN A 257 -20.15 -4.86 11.94
CA ASN A 257 -21.41 -5.46 12.38
C ASN A 257 -21.21 -6.93 12.78
N SER A 258 -20.46 -7.69 11.99
CA SER A 258 -20.17 -9.10 12.27
C SER A 258 -19.34 -9.26 13.56
N ILE A 259 -18.32 -8.42 13.73
CA ILE A 259 -17.47 -8.41 14.93
C ILE A 259 -18.26 -7.94 16.17
N SER A 260 -19.11 -6.92 16.04
CA SER A 260 -19.93 -6.40 17.15
C SER A 260 -20.94 -7.44 17.62
N LYS A 261 -21.52 -8.25 16.73
CA LYS A 261 -22.37 -9.39 17.12
C LYS A 261 -21.59 -10.45 17.92
N LEU A 262 -20.33 -10.69 17.57
CA LEU A 262 -19.46 -11.63 18.29
C LEU A 262 -18.98 -11.07 19.64
N PHE A 263 -18.77 -9.76 19.73
CA PHE A 263 -18.23 -9.09 20.92
C PHE A 263 -19.01 -7.81 21.28
N PRO A 264 -20.27 -7.92 21.72
CA PRO A 264 -21.19 -6.77 21.83
C PRO A 264 -20.73 -5.63 22.72
N LYS A 265 -19.87 -5.92 23.71
CA LYS A 265 -19.39 -4.93 24.70
C LYS A 265 -17.92 -4.55 24.53
N ASN A 266 -17.19 -5.23 23.65
CA ASN A 266 -15.72 -5.14 23.59
C ASN A 266 -15.19 -4.74 22.22
N ALA A 267 -16.05 -4.61 21.20
CA ALA A 267 -15.67 -4.19 19.87
C ALA A 267 -15.86 -2.68 19.68
N SER A 268 -14.87 -2.01 19.09
CA SER A 268 -14.97 -0.62 18.65
C SER A 268 -14.11 -0.38 17.42
N THR A 269 -14.47 0.61 16.61
CA THR A 269 -13.67 1.03 15.45
C THR A 269 -13.08 2.41 15.73
N LYS A 270 -11.75 2.51 15.63
CA LYS A 270 -10.99 3.74 15.90
C LYS A 270 -10.25 4.18 14.65
N ARG A 271 -10.37 5.46 14.29
CA ARG A 271 -9.50 6.12 13.31
C ARG A 271 -8.07 6.21 13.84
N LEU A 272 -7.10 5.89 13.00
CA LEU A 272 -5.70 6.03 13.36
C LEU A 272 -5.23 7.48 13.21
N LEU A 273 -4.44 7.91 14.19
CA LEU A 273 -3.74 9.18 14.18
C LEU A 273 -2.60 9.14 13.16
N PRO A 274 -2.12 10.29 12.65
CA PRO A 274 -1.05 10.32 11.65
C PRO A 274 0.21 9.52 11.99
N HIS A 275 0.63 9.51 13.26
CA HIS A 275 1.79 8.74 13.73
C HIS A 275 1.52 7.23 13.94
N GLU A 276 0.27 6.79 13.82
CA GLU A 276 -0.14 5.38 13.83
C GLU A 276 -0.32 4.82 12.40
N LEU A 277 -0.16 5.66 11.38
CA LEU A 277 -0.26 5.27 9.97
C LEU A 277 1.05 4.67 9.47
N GLU A 278 0.92 3.66 8.61
CA GLU A 278 2.02 3.17 7.81
C GLU A 278 2.42 4.22 6.76
N SER A 279 3.67 4.16 6.29
CA SER A 279 4.23 5.17 5.38
C SER A 279 3.45 5.30 4.07
N TYR A 280 2.84 4.23 3.58
CA TYR A 280 2.05 4.22 2.34
C TYR A 280 0.60 4.70 2.50
N GLU A 281 0.11 4.81 3.73
CA GLU A 281 -1.31 5.08 3.99
C GLU A 281 -1.59 6.57 4.00
N SER A 282 -2.63 7.02 3.30
CA SER A 282 -3.16 8.37 3.46
C SER A 282 -4.14 8.47 4.63
N SER A 283 -4.79 7.35 4.96
CA SER A 283 -5.74 7.22 6.07
C SER A 283 -5.96 5.75 6.42
N ALA A 284 -6.22 5.47 7.70
CA ALA A 284 -6.51 4.11 8.17
C ALA A 284 -7.40 4.10 9.43
N ALA A 285 -8.01 2.94 9.69
CA ALA A 285 -8.78 2.67 10.90
C ALA A 285 -8.62 1.22 11.34
N ASN A 286 -8.77 0.98 12.64
CA ASN A 286 -8.74 -0.36 13.20
C ASN A 286 -10.08 -0.70 13.87
N THR A 287 -10.57 -1.92 13.64
CA THR A 287 -11.54 -2.56 14.54
C THR A 287 -10.77 -3.25 15.64
N ILE A 288 -11.03 -2.86 16.88
CA ILE A 288 -10.35 -3.30 18.09
C ILE A 288 -11.34 -4.13 18.90
N VAL A 289 -10.90 -5.29 19.38
CA VAL A 289 -11.66 -6.11 20.32
C VAL A 289 -10.82 -6.34 21.56
N SER A 290 -11.31 -5.95 22.74
CA SER A 290 -10.57 -6.10 24.01
C SER A 290 -9.14 -5.55 23.93
N SER A 291 -8.99 -4.35 23.37
CA SER A 291 -7.71 -3.66 23.16
C SER A 291 -6.75 -4.33 22.15
N ILE A 292 -7.19 -5.38 21.44
CA ILE A 292 -6.41 -6.04 20.40
C ILE A 292 -6.97 -5.63 19.03
N PRO A 293 -6.15 -5.03 18.14
CA PRO A 293 -6.59 -4.72 16.78
C PRO A 293 -6.80 -6.02 16.00
N ILE A 294 -8.00 -6.20 15.47
CA ILE A 294 -8.41 -7.40 14.72
C ILE A 294 -8.48 -7.11 13.23
N ILE A 295 -8.99 -5.93 12.85
CA ILE A 295 -9.14 -5.55 11.45
C ILE A 295 -8.45 -4.21 11.24
N ARG A 296 -7.68 -4.08 10.17
CA ARG A 296 -7.14 -2.80 9.67
C ARG A 296 -7.75 -2.49 8.31
N TYR A 297 -8.27 -1.28 8.17
CA TYR A 297 -8.71 -0.70 6.90
C TYR A 297 -7.73 0.40 6.51
N SER A 298 -7.19 0.33 5.30
CA SER A 298 -6.14 1.23 4.84
C SER A 298 -6.48 1.81 3.47
N SER A 299 -6.34 3.12 3.30
CA SER A 299 -6.35 3.80 2.00
C SER A 299 -4.94 4.24 1.66
N ALA A 300 -4.45 3.91 0.47
CA ALA A 300 -3.17 4.37 -0.05
C ALA A 300 -3.34 5.43 -1.16
N GLY A 301 -4.58 5.67 -1.62
CA GLY A 301 -4.84 6.46 -2.81
C GLY A 301 -4.00 5.97 -4.00
N THR A 302 -3.41 6.90 -4.74
CA THR A 302 -2.55 6.58 -5.90
C THR A 302 -1.09 6.33 -5.55
N TYR A 303 -0.68 6.48 -4.29
CA TYR A 303 0.73 6.44 -3.88
C TYR A 303 1.43 5.16 -4.34
N LEU A 304 0.88 4.00 -4.01
CA LEU A 304 1.45 2.71 -4.39
C LEU A 304 1.34 2.44 -5.89
N ALA A 305 0.26 2.90 -6.52
CA ALA A 305 0.04 2.74 -7.95
C ALA A 305 1.07 3.53 -8.78
N GLN A 306 1.44 4.74 -8.36
CA GLN A 306 2.47 5.51 -9.04
C GLN A 306 3.86 4.87 -8.93
N ARG A 307 4.17 4.29 -7.76
CA ARG A 307 5.45 3.62 -7.50
C ARG A 307 5.59 2.26 -8.18
N LEU A 308 4.48 1.54 -8.31
CA LEU A 308 4.45 0.21 -8.92
C LEU A 308 3.91 0.22 -10.35
N LYS A 309 3.61 1.40 -10.91
CA LYS A 309 3.06 1.60 -12.26
C LYS A 309 1.78 0.78 -12.50
N ILE A 310 0.83 0.90 -11.58
CA ILE A 310 -0.48 0.24 -11.65
C ILE A 310 -1.49 1.23 -12.21
N ILE A 311 -1.84 1.05 -13.48
CA ILE A 311 -2.61 2.04 -14.24
C ILE A 311 -3.90 1.45 -14.81
N THR A 312 -4.86 2.31 -15.08
CA THR A 312 -6.03 2.01 -15.91
C THR A 312 -5.92 2.74 -17.24
N ASP A 313 -6.42 2.12 -18.29
CA ASP A 313 -6.76 2.84 -19.51
C ASP A 313 -7.93 3.77 -19.21
N THR A 314 -7.69 5.05 -19.40
CA THR A 314 -8.69 6.00 -19.86
C THR A 314 -8.69 5.95 -21.40
N ASN A 315 -9.75 6.42 -22.06
CA ASN A 315 -9.88 6.32 -23.52
C ASN A 315 -8.59 6.74 -24.25
N GLU A 316 -8.30 6.19 -25.44
CA GLU A 316 -7.01 6.27 -26.18
C GLU A 316 -6.38 7.68 -26.35
N LYS A 317 -7.12 8.75 -26.06
CA LYS A 317 -6.67 10.15 -26.13
C LYS A 317 -6.20 10.74 -24.79
N GLU A 318 -6.40 10.05 -23.68
CA GLU A 318 -6.06 10.53 -22.34
C GLU A 318 -4.81 9.84 -21.79
N SER A 319 -4.06 10.56 -20.96
CA SER A 319 -2.91 10.00 -20.25
C SER A 319 -3.37 8.88 -19.29
N PRO A 320 -2.63 7.77 -19.15
CA PRO A 320 -3.00 6.69 -18.26
C PRO A 320 -3.19 7.18 -16.82
N GLU A 321 -4.28 6.75 -16.19
CA GLU A 321 -4.59 7.13 -14.81
C GLU A 321 -4.09 6.08 -13.84
N PHE A 322 -3.56 6.52 -12.69
CA PHE A 322 -3.16 5.62 -11.61
C PHE A 322 -4.38 5.17 -10.81
N LEU A 323 -4.45 3.87 -10.51
CA LEU A 323 -5.52 3.34 -9.68
C LEU A 323 -5.35 3.76 -8.22
N ASN A 324 -6.48 3.98 -7.55
CA ASN A 324 -6.55 4.14 -6.11
C ASN A 324 -6.59 2.76 -5.44
N ILE A 325 -5.69 2.56 -4.48
CA ILE A 325 -5.48 1.27 -3.81
C ILE A 325 -5.93 1.35 -2.37
N GLY A 326 -6.75 0.39 -1.94
CA GLY A 326 -7.11 0.19 -0.55
C GLY A 326 -6.92 -1.26 -0.11
N PHE A 327 -6.74 -1.44 1.20
CA PHE A 327 -6.56 -2.75 1.82
C PHE A 327 -7.50 -2.93 2.99
N VAL A 328 -7.94 -4.16 3.21
CA VAL A 328 -8.52 -4.61 4.47
C VAL A 328 -7.78 -5.84 4.92
N GLN A 329 -7.25 -5.84 6.15
CA GLN A 329 -6.54 -6.98 6.72
C GLN A 329 -7.22 -7.43 8.00
N ILE A 330 -7.62 -8.70 8.04
CA ILE A 330 -8.23 -9.35 9.20
C ILE A 330 -7.20 -10.29 9.82
N ASN A 331 -6.78 -10.03 11.06
CA ASN A 331 -5.85 -10.87 11.79
C ASN A 331 -6.60 -12.03 12.46
N VAL A 332 -6.66 -13.17 11.77
CA VAL A 332 -7.36 -14.38 12.23
C VAL A 332 -6.70 -14.93 13.49
N SER A 333 -5.36 -14.86 13.58
CA SER A 333 -4.63 -15.28 14.77
C SER A 333 -5.00 -14.46 16.01
N ALA A 334 -5.12 -13.13 15.87
CA ALA A 334 -5.53 -12.24 16.95
C ALA A 334 -7.00 -12.46 17.35
N LEU A 335 -7.90 -12.59 16.36
CA LEU A 335 -9.32 -12.86 16.60
C LEU A 335 -9.51 -14.14 17.42
N HIS A 336 -8.76 -15.18 17.06
CA HIS A 336 -8.76 -16.44 17.79
C HIS A 336 -8.25 -16.30 19.23
N SER A 337 -7.18 -15.52 19.45
CA SER A 337 -6.68 -15.24 20.80
C SER A 337 -7.73 -14.57 21.68
N VAL A 338 -8.49 -13.61 21.12
CA VAL A 338 -9.58 -12.96 21.84
C VAL A 338 -10.70 -13.95 22.18
N LEU A 339 -11.14 -14.76 21.20
CA LEU A 339 -12.19 -15.76 21.40
C LEU A 339 -11.86 -16.78 22.51
N LYS A 340 -10.58 -17.18 22.62
CA LYS A 340 -10.13 -18.08 23.69
C LYS A 340 -10.20 -17.44 25.06
N ASN A 341 -9.87 -16.15 25.15
CA ASN A 341 -9.84 -15.42 26.42
C ASN A 341 -11.23 -15.04 26.92
N THR A 342 -12.22 -14.87 26.04
CA THR A 342 -13.62 -14.58 26.42
C THR A 342 -14.43 -15.79 26.87
N LYS A 343 -13.90 -17.02 26.68
CA LYS A 343 -14.56 -18.28 27.10
C LYS A 343 -14.12 -18.76 28.49
N LYS A 344 -13.12 -18.12 29.08
CA LYS A 344 -12.75 -18.27 30.49
C LYS A 344 -13.49 -17.21 31.28
#